data_AF-A0A4U0NZH1-F1
#
_entry.id   AF-A0A4U0NZH1-F1
#
_cell.length_a   1.000
_cell.length_b   1.000
_cell.length_c   1.000
_cell.angle_alpha   90.00
_cell.angle_beta   90.00
_cell.angle_gamma   90.00
#
_symmetry.space_group_name_H-M   'P 1'
#
loop_
_entity.id
_entity.type
_entity.pdbx_description
1 polymer ?
#
loop_
_entity_poly.entity_id
_entity_poly.type
_entity_poly.pdbx_seq_one_letter_code
_entity_poly.pdbx_strand_id
1 'polypeptide(L)'
;THPRTDGKAAARGEGFELRTDQAGAIRAAQGLLLSTEAKPGASGRQLDREQAQRQLESAQQLAQTFSDTARQQLADAAEIGPETLDVEGQPQAPSQQGHLDHLNEALQAWEAGSNTDPDGQTAREQAGQQAVLIASAPAGIGLTTPSELVLNAGHNLDSISQRDTQQTTARRWLHNVGSKISLFVQGAAAQVNLKLITAKGHANLHAQSGDVEIVGDKNVR
;
A
#
# COMPACT_ATOMS: atom_id res chain seq x y z
N THR A 1 19.41 -29.91 -7.59
CA THR A 1 19.49 -30.77 -8.78
C THR A 1 18.35 -31.77 -8.73
N HIS A 2 17.89 -32.31 -9.85
CA HIS A 2 17.08 -33.54 -9.78
C HIS A 2 17.87 -34.65 -9.07
N PRO A 3 17.21 -35.68 -8.52
CA PRO A 3 17.89 -36.92 -8.15
C PRO A 3 18.78 -37.38 -9.31
N ARG A 4 20.04 -37.73 -9.03
CA ARG A 4 20.99 -38.15 -10.07
C ARG A 4 20.53 -39.48 -10.66
N THR A 5 20.57 -39.60 -11.98
CA THR A 5 20.52 -40.87 -12.72
C THR A 5 21.87 -41.03 -13.44
N ASP A 6 22.55 -42.17 -13.23
CA ASP A 6 23.87 -42.47 -13.80
C ASP A 6 24.94 -41.37 -13.59
N GLY A 7 24.94 -40.77 -12.40
CA GLY A 7 25.92 -39.73 -12.03
C GLY A 7 25.71 -38.37 -12.71
N LYS A 8 24.68 -38.21 -13.54
CA LYS A 8 24.33 -36.95 -14.20
C LYS A 8 23.01 -36.40 -13.62
N ALA A 9 22.95 -35.09 -13.45
CA ALA A 9 21.71 -34.39 -13.13
C ALA A 9 21.66 -33.07 -13.90
N ALA A 10 20.49 -32.73 -14.44
CA ALA A 10 20.26 -31.43 -15.04
C ALA A 10 20.27 -30.35 -13.94
N ALA A 11 20.87 -29.19 -14.26
CA ALA A 11 20.75 -28.00 -13.43
C ALA A 11 19.26 -27.62 -13.29
N ARG A 12 18.84 -27.25 -12.08
CA ARG A 12 17.43 -26.93 -11.77
C ARG A 12 17.21 -25.49 -11.29
N GLY A 13 18.28 -24.69 -11.22
CA GLY A 13 18.30 -23.39 -10.58
C GLY A 13 19.48 -23.22 -9.63
N GLU A 14 19.77 -21.97 -9.29
CA GLU A 14 20.83 -21.51 -8.39
C GLU A 14 20.22 -20.75 -7.21
N GLY A 15 20.91 -20.71 -6.07
CA GLY A 15 20.40 -20.13 -4.83
C GLY A 15 19.76 -21.18 -3.92
N PHE A 16 18.63 -20.82 -3.30
CA PHE A 16 17.92 -21.64 -2.33
C PHE A 16 16.50 -21.95 -2.80
N GLU A 17 16.04 -23.19 -2.58
CA GLU A 17 14.67 -23.64 -2.83
C GLU A 17 14.13 -24.28 -1.54
N LEU A 18 12.99 -23.79 -1.05
CA LEU A 18 12.20 -24.44 -0.01
C LEU A 18 10.99 -25.11 -0.68
N ARG A 19 10.98 -26.45 -0.74
CA ARG A 19 9.93 -27.24 -1.41
C ARG A 19 9.43 -28.37 -0.50
N THR A 20 8.11 -28.53 -0.45
CA THR A 20 7.41 -29.68 0.15
C THR A 20 6.14 -29.97 -0.65
N ASP A 21 5.69 -31.23 -0.68
CA ASP A 21 4.38 -31.61 -1.23
C ASP A 21 3.27 -31.57 -0.15
N GLN A 22 3.64 -31.25 1.10
CA GLN A 22 2.74 -31.11 2.24
C GLN A 22 2.57 -29.63 2.63
N ALA A 23 1.83 -29.37 3.70
CA ALA A 23 1.73 -28.02 4.26
C ALA A 23 3.10 -27.49 4.71
N GLY A 24 3.36 -26.21 4.42
CA GLY A 24 4.54 -25.48 4.89
C GLY A 24 4.11 -24.18 5.57
N ALA A 25 4.94 -23.68 6.48
CA ALA A 25 4.72 -22.40 7.13
C ALA A 25 6.05 -21.66 7.35
N ILE A 26 6.05 -20.36 7.08
CA ILE A 26 7.08 -19.42 7.50
C ILE A 26 6.41 -18.49 8.49
N ARG A 27 6.86 -18.49 9.75
CA ARG A 27 6.28 -17.69 10.84
C ARG A 27 7.40 -16.95 11.54
N ALA A 28 7.21 -15.64 11.73
CA ALA A 28 8.14 -14.80 12.47
C ALA A 28 7.33 -13.85 13.34
N ALA A 29 7.37 -14.07 14.66
CA ALA A 29 6.58 -13.31 15.63
C ALA A 29 7.04 -11.85 15.76
N GLN A 30 8.28 -11.58 15.36
CA GLN A 30 8.90 -10.26 15.31
C GLN A 30 8.95 -9.75 13.86
N GLY A 31 8.05 -10.22 12.99
CA GLY A 31 7.89 -9.77 11.62
C GLY A 31 8.75 -10.50 10.57
N LEU A 32 8.43 -10.30 9.28
CA LEU A 32 9.06 -10.95 8.13
C LEU A 32 9.42 -9.95 7.02
N LEU A 33 10.69 -9.88 6.64
CA LEU A 33 11.17 -9.16 5.46
C LEU A 33 11.33 -10.12 4.27
N LEU A 34 10.58 -9.89 3.20
CA LEU A 34 10.71 -10.58 1.91
C LEU A 34 11.28 -9.60 0.90
N SER A 35 12.56 -9.75 0.54
CA SER A 35 13.25 -8.77 -0.32
C SER A 35 14.02 -9.44 -1.45
N THR A 36 14.04 -8.80 -2.62
CA THR A 36 14.99 -9.08 -3.72
C THR A 36 16.11 -8.04 -3.83
N GLU A 37 16.24 -7.16 -2.83
CA GLU A 37 17.37 -6.24 -2.69
C GLU A 37 18.67 -7.02 -2.46
N ALA A 38 19.71 -6.66 -3.22
CA ALA A 38 21.00 -7.35 -3.12
C ALA A 38 21.77 -6.93 -1.86
N LYS A 39 22.28 -7.92 -1.11
CA LYS A 39 23.25 -7.73 -0.02
C LYS A 39 24.48 -8.64 -0.24
N PRO A 40 25.38 -8.30 -1.18
CA PRO A 40 26.53 -9.13 -1.52
C PRO A 40 27.40 -9.44 -0.29
N GLY A 41 27.80 -10.69 -0.14
CA GLY A 41 28.61 -11.11 1.01
C GLY A 41 27.89 -10.99 2.37
N ALA A 42 26.56 -10.90 2.38
CA ALA A 42 25.77 -10.64 3.58
C ALA A 42 26.21 -9.35 4.30
N SER A 43 26.60 -8.33 3.55
CA SER A 43 26.91 -7.00 4.10
C SER A 43 25.68 -6.35 4.72
N GLY A 44 25.85 -5.66 5.84
CA GLY A 44 24.75 -4.97 6.55
C GLY A 44 24.05 -5.87 7.56
N ARG A 45 22.89 -5.44 8.07
CA ARG A 45 22.09 -6.21 9.02
C ARG A 45 21.13 -7.14 8.29
N GLN A 46 20.69 -8.18 8.99
CA GLN A 46 19.72 -9.15 8.45
C GLN A 46 18.41 -8.49 8.02
N LEU A 47 17.95 -7.46 8.75
CA LEU A 47 16.72 -6.73 8.47
C LEU A 47 16.96 -5.37 7.80
N ASP A 48 18.13 -5.17 7.18
CA ASP A 48 18.36 -3.99 6.35
C ASP A 48 17.27 -3.88 5.28
N ARG A 49 16.58 -2.73 5.25
CA ARG A 49 15.34 -2.51 4.49
C ARG A 49 15.18 -1.08 3.99
N GLU A 50 16.29 -0.37 3.85
CA GLU A 50 16.29 1.07 3.53
C GLU A 50 15.51 1.37 2.25
N GLN A 51 15.58 0.50 1.23
CA GLN A 51 14.80 0.70 0.02
C GLN A 51 13.30 0.63 0.29
N ALA A 52 12.85 -0.34 1.08
CA ALA A 52 11.44 -0.46 1.44
C ALA A 52 10.96 0.74 2.27
N GLN A 53 11.77 1.19 3.23
CA GLN A 53 11.51 2.39 4.03
C GLN A 53 11.35 3.63 3.15
N ARG A 54 12.33 3.92 2.28
CA ARG A 54 12.26 5.08 1.37
C ARG A 54 11.05 5.05 0.46
N GLN A 55 10.63 3.87 0.01
CA GLN A 55 9.46 3.72 -0.87
C GLN A 55 8.15 3.99 -0.12
N LEU A 56 8.00 3.51 1.12
CA LEU A 56 6.82 3.79 1.93
C LEU A 56 6.77 5.26 2.38
N GLU A 57 7.91 5.84 2.79
CA GLU A 57 8.02 7.27 3.12
C GLU A 57 7.66 8.14 1.91
N SER A 58 8.12 7.78 0.71
CA SER A 58 7.74 8.48 -0.53
C SER A 58 6.25 8.34 -0.84
N ALA A 59 5.65 7.17 -0.61
CA ALA A 59 4.23 6.95 -0.80
C ALA A 59 3.41 7.78 0.19
N GLN A 60 3.82 7.82 1.45
CA GLN A 60 3.19 8.63 2.49
C GLN A 60 3.25 10.12 2.16
N GLN A 61 4.43 10.64 1.80
CA GLN A 61 4.59 12.05 1.43
C GLN A 61 3.72 12.43 0.23
N LEU A 62 3.64 11.56 -0.78
CA LEU A 62 2.78 11.76 -1.94
C LEU A 62 1.31 11.83 -1.52
N ALA A 63 0.85 10.84 -0.75
CA ALA A 63 -0.52 10.80 -0.27
C ALA A 63 -0.83 12.01 0.63
N GLN A 64 0.12 12.48 1.46
CA GLN A 64 -0.09 13.63 2.37
C GLN A 64 -0.28 14.91 1.58
N THR A 65 0.58 15.12 0.58
CA THR A 65 0.50 16.28 -0.30
C THR A 65 -0.85 16.31 -1.05
N PHE A 66 -1.32 15.15 -1.51
CA PHE A 66 -2.63 15.04 -2.16
C PHE A 66 -3.80 15.26 -1.19
N SER A 67 -3.70 14.72 0.03
CA SER A 67 -4.68 14.87 1.10
C SER A 67 -4.83 16.35 1.53
N ASP A 68 -3.71 17.03 1.77
CA ASP A 68 -3.69 18.45 2.15
C ASP A 68 -4.30 19.33 1.06
N THR A 69 -3.97 19.06 -0.20
CA THR A 69 -4.53 19.81 -1.33
C THR A 69 -6.02 19.51 -1.50
N ALA A 70 -6.44 18.25 -1.36
CA ALA A 70 -7.85 17.86 -1.42
C ALA A 70 -8.67 18.62 -0.36
N ARG A 71 -8.18 18.68 0.89
CA ARG A 71 -8.81 19.41 1.99
C ARG A 71 -8.99 20.90 1.69
N GLN A 72 -8.03 21.52 1.02
CA GLN A 72 -8.11 22.92 0.60
C GLN A 72 -9.07 23.15 -0.59
N GLN A 73 -9.44 22.09 -1.32
CA GLN A 73 -10.25 22.12 -2.54
C GLN A 73 -11.62 21.45 -2.36
N LEU A 74 -12.18 21.50 -1.15
CA LEU A 74 -13.50 20.96 -0.79
C LEU A 74 -13.64 19.43 -0.96
N ALA A 75 -12.54 18.71 -1.16
CA ALA A 75 -12.50 17.26 -1.18
C ALA A 75 -12.08 16.70 0.19
N ASP A 76 -12.32 15.41 0.40
CA ASP A 76 -11.98 14.76 1.66
C ASP A 76 -10.47 14.50 1.76
N ALA A 77 -9.94 14.67 2.98
CA ALA A 77 -8.60 14.25 3.33
C ALA A 77 -8.55 12.73 3.56
N ALA A 78 -7.42 12.12 3.22
CA ALA A 78 -7.08 10.74 3.57
C ALA A 78 -6.42 10.67 4.95
N GLU A 79 -6.73 9.61 5.71
CA GLU A 79 -6.13 9.29 7.01
C GLU A 79 -4.80 8.53 6.85
N ILE A 80 -3.73 9.26 6.60
CA ILE A 80 -2.41 8.69 6.29
C ILE A 80 -1.29 9.20 7.20
N GLY A 81 -1.59 10.21 8.02
CA GLY A 81 -0.72 10.77 9.03
C GLY A 81 -0.99 10.18 10.41
N PRO A 82 -0.46 10.81 11.47
CA PRO A 82 -0.65 10.33 12.85
C PRO A 82 -2.09 10.56 13.35
N GLU A 83 -2.77 11.58 12.86
CA GLU A 83 -4.13 11.96 13.25
C GLU A 83 -5.18 11.07 12.56
N THR A 84 -6.21 10.68 13.31
CA THR A 84 -7.44 10.12 12.74
C THR A 84 -8.35 11.24 12.24
N LEU A 85 -9.30 10.94 11.36
CA LEU A 85 -10.30 11.90 10.90
C LEU A 85 -11.70 11.41 11.30
N ASP A 86 -12.59 12.34 11.62
CA ASP A 86 -13.99 12.00 11.76
C ASP A 86 -14.68 11.86 10.38
N VAL A 87 -15.98 11.54 10.39
CA VAL A 87 -16.77 11.41 9.16
C VAL A 87 -16.84 12.72 8.36
N GLU A 88 -16.59 13.86 8.99
CA GLU A 88 -16.57 15.20 8.40
C GLU A 88 -15.15 15.60 7.95
N GLY A 89 -14.14 14.75 8.16
CA GLY A 89 -12.75 15.01 7.81
C GLY A 89 -12.01 15.92 8.80
N GLN A 90 -12.53 16.11 10.01
CA GLN A 90 -11.85 16.88 11.04
C GLN A 90 -10.83 16.01 11.80
N PRO A 91 -9.62 16.52 12.05
CA PRO A 91 -8.62 15.84 12.86
C PRO A 91 -9.16 15.47 14.24
N GLN A 92 -8.91 14.23 14.61
CA GLN A 92 -9.11 13.68 15.94
C GLN A 92 -7.75 13.39 16.58
N ALA A 93 -7.77 12.83 17.80
CA ALA A 93 -6.55 12.43 18.48
C ALA A 93 -5.72 11.46 17.62
N PRO A 94 -4.39 11.49 17.74
CA PRO A 94 -3.55 10.51 17.08
C PRO A 94 -3.97 9.09 17.43
N SER A 95 -3.99 8.22 16.42
CA SER A 95 -4.04 6.78 16.63
C SER A 95 -2.61 6.26 16.84
N GLN A 96 -2.44 5.01 17.25
CA GLN A 96 -1.14 4.33 17.18
C GLN A 96 -1.15 3.21 16.14
N GLN A 97 -2.26 3.03 15.42
CA GLN A 97 -2.49 1.91 14.51
C GLN A 97 -3.26 2.36 13.27
N GLY A 98 -3.19 1.54 12.21
CA GLY A 98 -4.15 1.60 11.10
C GLY A 98 -3.82 2.56 9.95
N HIS A 99 -2.73 3.32 10.02
CA HIS A 99 -2.35 4.30 8.99
C HIS A 99 -0.94 4.05 8.44
N LEU A 100 -0.68 4.59 7.25
CA LEU A 100 0.62 4.47 6.58
C LEU A 100 1.78 5.08 7.38
N ASP A 101 1.51 6.11 8.18
CA ASP A 101 2.47 6.68 9.14
C ASP A 101 2.93 5.64 10.16
N HIS A 102 2.01 5.00 10.86
CA HIS A 102 2.31 3.96 11.85
C HIS A 102 3.07 2.77 11.24
N LEU A 103 2.78 2.41 9.99
CA LEU A 103 3.55 1.38 9.31
C LEU A 103 5.00 1.83 9.04
N ASN A 104 5.21 3.09 8.65
CA ASN A 104 6.56 3.66 8.49
C ASN A 104 7.32 3.69 9.81
N GLU A 105 6.69 4.18 10.87
CA GLU A 105 7.30 4.25 12.20
C GLU A 105 7.61 2.86 12.76
N ALA A 106 6.70 1.89 12.62
CA ALA A 106 6.95 0.50 12.99
C ALA A 106 8.11 -0.08 12.19
N LEU A 107 8.23 0.29 10.91
CA LEU A 107 9.35 -0.11 10.06
C LEU A 107 10.67 0.55 10.46
N GLN A 108 10.66 1.77 10.98
CA GLN A 108 11.84 2.41 11.53
C GLN A 108 12.26 1.75 12.84
N ALA A 109 11.30 1.54 13.76
CA ALA A 109 11.53 0.96 15.08
C ALA A 109 11.77 -0.57 15.09
N TRP A 110 11.60 -1.27 13.96
CA TRP A 110 11.51 -2.74 13.92
C TRP A 110 12.64 -3.47 14.67
N GLU A 111 13.88 -2.99 14.60
CA GLU A 111 15.02 -3.64 15.26
C GLU A 111 15.20 -3.26 16.73
N ALA A 112 14.44 -2.29 17.26
CA ALA A 112 14.59 -1.82 18.62
C ALA A 112 14.39 -2.96 19.64
N GLY A 113 15.36 -3.11 20.55
CA GLY A 113 15.44 -4.18 21.54
C GLY A 113 15.98 -5.51 20.99
N SER A 114 16.47 -5.55 19.75
CA SER A 114 17.15 -6.72 19.16
C SER A 114 18.67 -6.66 19.40
N ASN A 115 19.42 -7.65 18.92
CA ASN A 115 20.88 -7.62 19.00
C ASN A 115 21.55 -6.59 18.07
N THR A 116 20.82 -6.01 17.10
CA THR A 116 21.31 -4.96 16.20
C THR A 116 20.90 -3.55 16.64
N ASP A 117 20.00 -3.44 17.62
CA ASP A 117 19.64 -2.19 18.31
C ASP A 117 19.21 -2.48 19.77
N PRO A 118 20.16 -2.89 20.65
CA PRO A 118 19.85 -3.35 22.00
C PRO A 118 19.29 -2.24 22.90
N ASP A 119 19.71 -1.01 22.69
CA ASP A 119 19.26 0.16 23.46
C ASP A 119 17.95 0.76 22.90
N GLY A 120 17.43 0.22 21.80
CA GLY A 120 16.18 0.65 21.19
C GLY A 120 16.21 2.07 20.62
N GLN A 121 17.36 2.50 20.09
CA GLN A 121 17.57 3.86 19.60
C GLN A 121 16.70 4.21 18.38
N THR A 122 16.23 3.19 17.65
CA THR A 122 15.35 3.36 16.48
C THR A 122 13.88 3.49 16.86
N ALA A 123 13.49 3.12 18.08
CA ALA A 123 12.12 3.29 18.56
C ALA A 123 11.84 4.75 18.90
N ARG A 124 10.68 5.24 18.45
CA ARG A 124 10.12 6.55 18.82
C ARG A 124 8.78 6.33 19.51
N GLU A 125 7.69 6.54 18.76
CA GLU A 125 6.33 6.36 19.25
C GLU A 125 5.86 4.90 19.13
N GLN A 126 6.41 4.18 18.16
CA GLN A 126 6.14 2.76 17.92
C GLN A 126 7.08 1.84 18.69
N ALA A 127 6.53 0.75 19.21
CA ALA A 127 7.31 -0.33 19.81
C ALA A 127 8.20 -1.01 18.75
N GLY A 128 9.35 -1.53 19.17
CA GLY A 128 10.20 -2.38 18.34
C GLY A 128 9.66 -3.80 18.18
N GLN A 129 10.28 -4.56 17.26
CA GLN A 129 10.00 -5.99 17.04
C GLN A 129 8.53 -6.31 16.75
N GLN A 130 7.79 -5.37 16.15
CA GLN A 130 6.40 -5.59 15.75
C GLN A 130 6.28 -6.69 14.69
N ALA A 131 5.14 -7.37 14.68
CA ALA A 131 4.84 -8.46 13.73
C ALA A 131 4.44 -7.93 12.34
N VAL A 132 5.30 -7.11 11.72
CA VAL A 132 5.08 -6.54 10.39
C VAL A 132 5.59 -7.48 9.31
N LEU A 133 4.93 -7.50 8.15
CA LEU A 133 5.43 -8.15 6.94
C LEU A 133 5.67 -7.08 5.88
N ILE A 134 6.89 -7.00 5.36
CA ILE A 134 7.23 -6.15 4.22
C ILE A 134 7.74 -7.00 3.07
N ALA A 135 7.13 -6.80 1.90
CA ALA A 135 7.63 -7.33 0.63
C ALA A 135 8.20 -6.16 -0.20
N SER A 136 9.45 -6.28 -0.64
CA SER A 136 10.14 -5.27 -1.45
C SER A 136 10.88 -5.91 -2.61
N ALA A 137 10.74 -5.34 -3.81
CA ALA A 137 11.46 -5.80 -4.98
C ALA A 137 11.75 -4.61 -5.91
N PRO A 138 13.03 -4.21 -6.10
CA PRO A 138 13.40 -3.10 -6.99
C PRO A 138 12.84 -3.21 -8.41
N ALA A 139 12.67 -4.44 -8.91
CA ALA A 139 12.19 -4.72 -10.26
C ALA A 139 10.66 -4.95 -10.34
N GLY A 140 9.93 -4.79 -9.24
CA GLY A 140 8.47 -4.95 -9.17
C GLY A 140 8.00 -6.21 -8.45
N ILE A 141 6.73 -6.22 -8.07
CA ILE A 141 6.03 -7.32 -7.39
C ILE A 141 4.81 -7.68 -8.22
N GLY A 142 4.60 -8.97 -8.48
CA GLY A 142 3.41 -9.49 -9.18
C GLY A 142 2.63 -10.45 -8.29
N LEU A 143 1.32 -10.25 -8.20
CA LEU A 143 0.38 -11.16 -7.55
C LEU A 143 -0.55 -11.73 -8.62
N THR A 144 -0.52 -13.04 -8.84
CA THR A 144 -1.29 -13.68 -9.91
C THR A 144 -1.92 -14.98 -9.42
N THR A 145 -3.09 -15.31 -9.95
CA THR A 145 -3.85 -16.51 -9.64
C THR A 145 -4.84 -16.78 -10.77
N PRO A 146 -5.08 -18.04 -11.18
CA PRO A 146 -6.11 -18.37 -12.17
C PRO A 146 -7.53 -18.31 -11.60
N SER A 147 -7.68 -18.20 -10.27
CA SER A 147 -8.96 -18.21 -9.57
C SER A 147 -9.27 -16.81 -9.02
N GLU A 148 -9.15 -16.59 -7.71
CA GLU A 148 -9.44 -15.32 -7.05
C GLU A 148 -8.24 -14.77 -6.25
N LEU A 149 -8.13 -13.43 -6.21
CA LEU A 149 -7.26 -12.68 -5.32
C LEU A 149 -8.14 -11.83 -4.39
N VAL A 150 -8.02 -12.02 -3.08
CA VAL A 150 -8.71 -11.23 -2.05
C VAL A 150 -7.69 -10.38 -1.32
N LEU A 151 -7.93 -9.06 -1.28
CA LEU A 151 -7.19 -8.10 -0.47
C LEU A 151 -8.14 -7.56 0.60
N ASN A 152 -7.77 -7.69 1.86
CA ASN A 152 -8.57 -7.23 3.00
C ASN A 152 -7.65 -6.55 4.01
N ALA A 153 -8.12 -5.45 4.58
CA ALA A 153 -7.52 -4.80 5.72
C ALA A 153 -8.62 -4.47 6.73
N GLY A 154 -8.32 -4.61 8.02
CA GLY A 154 -9.28 -4.28 9.09
C GLY A 154 -9.47 -2.78 9.32
N HIS A 155 -8.51 -1.96 8.86
CA HIS A 155 -8.54 -0.49 8.97
C HIS A 155 -8.51 0.12 7.57
N ASN A 156 -7.32 0.28 6.98
CA ASN A 156 -7.12 0.96 5.70
C ASN A 156 -6.50 0.06 4.63
N LEU A 157 -6.95 0.24 3.39
CA LEU A 157 -6.35 -0.35 2.19
C LEU A 157 -5.86 0.79 1.30
N ASP A 158 -4.56 1.09 1.38
CA ASP A 158 -3.94 2.16 0.61
C ASP A 158 -3.37 1.64 -0.72
N SER A 159 -3.74 2.28 -1.83
CA SER A 159 -3.23 1.98 -3.17
C SER A 159 -2.58 3.23 -3.77
N ILE A 160 -1.30 3.41 -3.50
CA ILE A 160 -0.55 4.64 -3.85
C ILE A 160 0.43 4.35 -4.98
N SER A 161 0.39 5.16 -6.03
CA SER A 161 1.29 5.08 -7.19
C SER A 161 1.88 6.45 -7.49
N GLN A 162 3.20 6.55 -7.68
CA GLN A 162 3.86 7.81 -8.03
C GLN A 162 3.53 8.33 -9.44
N ARG A 163 2.99 7.46 -10.31
CA ARG A 163 2.64 7.79 -11.69
C ARG A 163 1.17 7.49 -11.96
N ASP A 164 0.87 6.23 -12.24
CA ASP A 164 -0.44 5.80 -12.72
C ASP A 164 -0.97 4.65 -11.87
N THR A 165 -2.21 4.77 -11.39
CA THR A 165 -2.97 3.64 -10.85
C THR A 165 -3.96 3.17 -11.92
N GLN A 166 -3.88 1.91 -12.33
CA GLN A 166 -4.74 1.34 -13.36
C GLN A 166 -5.57 0.18 -12.80
N GLN A 167 -6.87 0.22 -13.05
CA GLN A 167 -7.81 -0.85 -12.71
C GLN A 167 -8.59 -1.22 -13.96
N THR A 168 -8.48 -2.49 -14.39
CA THR A 168 -9.20 -3.00 -15.55
C THR A 168 -10.08 -4.17 -15.11
N THR A 169 -11.37 -4.11 -15.42
CA THR A 169 -12.32 -5.17 -15.10
C THR A 169 -13.12 -5.56 -16.32
N ALA A 170 -13.11 -6.85 -16.68
CA ALA A 170 -13.75 -7.32 -17.90
C ALA A 170 -15.29 -7.27 -17.86
N ARG A 171 -15.90 -7.48 -16.69
CA ARG A 171 -17.36 -7.65 -16.57
C ARG A 171 -18.05 -6.64 -15.67
N ARG A 172 -17.67 -6.56 -14.39
CA ARG A 172 -18.31 -5.64 -13.41
C ARG A 172 -17.28 -5.13 -12.43
N TRP A 173 -17.15 -3.81 -12.34
CA TRP A 173 -16.45 -3.15 -11.24
C TRP A 173 -17.49 -2.71 -10.21
N LEU A 174 -17.39 -3.21 -8.98
CA LEU A 174 -18.30 -2.90 -7.89
C LEU A 174 -17.49 -2.22 -6.78
N HIS A 175 -17.86 -0.99 -6.43
CA HIS A 175 -17.24 -0.22 -5.36
C HIS A 175 -18.33 0.26 -4.40
N ASN A 176 -18.51 -0.46 -3.30
CA ASN A 176 -19.51 -0.17 -2.28
C ASN A 176 -18.81 0.55 -1.12
N VAL A 177 -19.30 1.73 -0.75
CA VAL A 177 -18.68 2.56 0.29
C VAL A 177 -19.74 2.94 1.33
N GLY A 178 -19.38 2.84 2.62
CA GLY A 178 -20.33 2.98 3.73
C GLY A 178 -20.69 4.42 4.12
N SER A 179 -19.85 5.40 3.80
CA SER A 179 -20.05 6.80 4.19
C SER A 179 -20.00 7.76 3.00
N LYS A 180 -18.84 7.91 2.34
CA LYS A 180 -18.65 8.89 1.25
C LYS A 180 -17.63 8.42 0.22
N ILE A 181 -17.79 8.89 -1.02
CA ILE A 181 -16.79 8.73 -2.10
C ILE A 181 -16.26 10.13 -2.43
N SER A 182 -14.94 10.31 -2.34
CA SER A 182 -14.24 11.53 -2.74
C SER A 182 -13.35 11.25 -3.95
N LEU A 183 -13.60 11.95 -5.07
CA LEU A 183 -12.79 11.84 -6.29
C LEU A 183 -12.16 13.19 -6.59
N PHE A 184 -10.88 13.34 -6.24
CA PHE A 184 -10.13 14.57 -6.43
C PHE A 184 -9.09 14.40 -7.53
N VAL A 185 -9.03 15.35 -8.45
CA VAL A 185 -8.03 15.41 -9.52
C VAL A 185 -7.30 16.74 -9.41
N GLN A 186 -5.98 16.70 -9.24
CA GLN A 186 -5.13 17.89 -9.24
C GLN A 186 -4.08 17.85 -10.35
N GLY A 187 -3.65 19.04 -10.77
CA GLY A 187 -2.62 19.20 -11.78
C GLY A 187 -2.63 20.61 -12.38
N ALA A 188 -1.78 20.84 -13.38
CA ALA A 188 -1.81 22.09 -14.13
C ALA A 188 -3.18 22.30 -14.80
N ALA A 189 -3.71 23.53 -14.75
CA ALA A 189 -5.07 23.85 -15.21
C ALA A 189 -5.36 23.43 -16.66
N ALA A 190 -4.34 23.39 -17.53
CA ALA A 190 -4.48 22.96 -18.92
C ALA A 190 -4.57 21.43 -19.10
N GLN A 191 -4.29 20.64 -18.06
CA GLN A 191 -4.13 19.18 -18.11
C GLN A 191 -5.12 18.43 -17.22
N VAL A 192 -5.64 19.08 -16.18
CA VAL A 192 -6.60 18.47 -15.24
C VAL A 192 -7.94 18.18 -15.93
N ASN A 193 -8.45 16.96 -15.79
CA ASN A 193 -9.78 16.57 -16.25
C ASN A 193 -10.32 15.40 -15.43
N LEU A 194 -11.64 15.36 -15.25
CA LEU A 194 -12.39 14.20 -14.77
C LEU A 194 -13.27 13.68 -15.89
N LYS A 195 -13.23 12.37 -16.14
CA LYS A 195 -14.03 11.70 -17.19
C LYS A 195 -14.79 10.53 -16.61
N LEU A 196 -16.12 10.59 -16.72
CA LEU A 196 -17.03 9.48 -16.43
C LEU A 196 -17.81 9.19 -17.71
N ILE A 197 -17.45 8.12 -18.42
CA ILE A 197 -17.94 7.87 -19.79
C ILE A 197 -18.58 6.49 -19.85
N THR A 198 -19.85 6.44 -20.27
CA THR A 198 -20.54 5.22 -20.68
C THR A 198 -20.51 5.12 -22.20
N ALA A 199 -19.70 4.20 -22.75
CA ALA A 199 -19.48 4.11 -24.20
C ALA A 199 -20.76 3.76 -24.99
N LYS A 200 -21.65 2.95 -24.40
CA LYS A 200 -22.96 2.58 -24.95
C LYS A 200 -23.95 2.36 -23.81
N GLY A 201 -25.22 2.68 -24.04
CA GLY A 201 -26.27 2.57 -23.02
C GLY A 201 -26.48 3.88 -22.27
N HIS A 202 -26.82 3.79 -20.98
CA HIS A 202 -27.16 4.94 -20.14
C HIS A 202 -26.22 5.01 -18.92
N ALA A 203 -25.99 6.22 -18.41
CA ALA A 203 -25.37 6.47 -17.13
C ALA A 203 -26.44 7.00 -16.16
N ASN A 204 -26.44 6.52 -14.92
CA ASN A 204 -27.34 7.01 -13.87
C ASN A 204 -26.52 7.68 -12.77
N LEU A 205 -26.93 8.88 -12.37
CA LEU A 205 -26.40 9.59 -11.20
C LEU A 205 -27.58 10.01 -10.33
N HIS A 206 -27.78 9.33 -9.21
CA HIS A 206 -28.95 9.51 -8.35
C HIS A 206 -28.52 9.81 -6.92
N ALA A 207 -29.07 10.88 -6.34
CA ALA A 207 -29.21 11.04 -4.91
C ALA A 207 -30.64 10.62 -4.52
N GLN A 208 -30.79 9.47 -3.85
CA GLN A 208 -32.11 8.85 -3.63
C GLN A 208 -33.00 9.60 -2.62
N SER A 209 -32.38 10.38 -1.73
CA SER A 209 -33.05 11.14 -0.68
C SER A 209 -32.42 12.53 -0.47
N GLY A 210 -31.67 13.03 -1.45
CA GLY A 210 -30.93 14.28 -1.36
C GLY A 210 -30.71 14.91 -2.72
N ASP A 211 -29.89 15.96 -2.75
CA ASP A 211 -29.63 16.73 -3.96
C ASP A 211 -28.48 16.14 -4.77
N VAL A 212 -28.53 16.35 -6.09
CA VAL A 212 -27.36 16.23 -6.97
C VAL A 212 -26.91 17.63 -7.30
N GLU A 213 -25.73 18.01 -6.83
CA GLU A 213 -25.12 19.31 -7.13
C GLU A 213 -24.04 19.17 -8.21
N ILE A 214 -24.14 19.98 -9.27
CA ILE A 214 -23.13 20.06 -10.34
C ILE A 214 -22.80 21.53 -10.55
N VAL A 215 -21.59 21.92 -10.15
CA VAL A 215 -21.11 23.31 -10.23
C VAL A 215 -19.94 23.39 -11.19
N GLY A 216 -19.95 24.43 -12.02
CA GLY A 216 -18.79 24.85 -12.79
C GLY A 216 -18.55 26.33 -12.57
N ASP A 217 -17.28 26.72 -12.40
CA ASP A 217 -16.87 28.14 -12.47
C ASP A 217 -17.16 28.75 -13.85
N LYS A 218 -17.29 27.87 -14.86
CA LYS A 218 -17.73 28.19 -16.22
C LYS A 218 -18.99 27.39 -16.56
N ASN A 219 -19.30 27.31 -17.86
CA ASN A 219 -20.49 26.62 -18.35
C ASN A 219 -20.48 25.12 -18.01
N VAL A 220 -21.53 24.66 -17.34
CA VAL A 220 -21.95 23.26 -17.35
C VAL A 220 -22.73 23.02 -18.65
N ARG A 221 -22.39 21.98 -19.40
CA ARG A 221 -22.94 21.67 -20.73
C ARG A 221 -23.35 20.20 -20.84
#